data_AF-A0A2N7GDC0-F1
#
_entry.id   AF-A0A2N7GDC0-F1
#
_cell.length_a   1.000
_cell.length_b   1.000
_cell.length_c   1.000
_cell.angle_alpha   90.00
_cell.angle_beta   90.00
_cell.angle_gamma   90.00
#
_symmetry.space_group_name_H-M   'P 1'
#
loop_
_entity.id
_entity.type
_entity.pdbx_description
1 polymer ?
#
loop_
_entity_poly.entity_id
_entity_poly.type
_entity_poly.pdbx_seq_one_letter_code
_entity_poly.pdbx_strand_id
1 'polypeptide(L)'
;MVIGLLATLLISIALFLDVREMDKTDGGYEPPYTGVTGETIDWDSMDLTSTGLVRRGHIINFMVNGTTGMITLQIFGVDYEARKLSPRAIAVHKPREAFIRRGFEPEF
;
A
#
# COMPACT_ATOMS: atom_id res chain seq x y z
N MET A 1 -23.63 24.04 10.82
CA MET A 1 -22.21 24.37 10.61
C MET A 1 -21.26 23.40 11.33
N VAL A 2 -21.50 23.06 12.61
CA VAL A 2 -20.65 22.16 13.40
C VAL A 2 -20.50 20.76 12.79
N ILE A 3 -21.58 20.17 12.27
CA ILE A 3 -21.56 18.83 11.65
C ILE A 3 -20.63 18.79 10.43
N GLY A 4 -20.70 19.81 9.57
CA GLY A 4 -19.84 19.91 8.40
C GLY A 4 -18.36 20.03 8.77
N LEU A 5 -18.03 20.91 9.72
CA LEU A 5 -16.66 21.07 10.21
C LEU A 5 -16.11 19.77 10.81
N LEU A 6 -16.92 19.09 11.63
CA LEU A 6 -16.51 17.83 12.25
C LEU A 6 -16.29 16.73 11.21
N ALA A 7 -17.20 16.60 10.23
CA ALA A 7 -17.07 15.62 9.17
C ALA A 7 -15.80 15.85 8.33
N THR A 8 -15.52 17.10 7.94
CA THR A 8 -14.29 17.43 7.22
C THR A 8 -13.05 17.09 8.05
N LEU A 9 -13.03 17.41 9.34
CA LEU A 9 -11.91 17.10 10.22
C LEU A 9 -11.67 15.58 10.34
N LEU A 10 -12.73 14.80 10.54
CA LEU A 10 -12.64 13.34 10.65
C LEU A 10 -12.13 12.71 9.36
N ILE A 11 -12.63 13.16 8.20
CA ILE A 11 -12.16 12.70 6.89
C ILE A 11 -10.68 13.04 6.69
N SER A 12 -10.26 14.26 7.02
CA SER A 12 -8.86 14.66 6.93
C SER A 12 -7.95 13.82 7.83
N ILE A 13 -8.38 13.51 9.07
CA ILE A 13 -7.63 12.66 9.99
C ILE A 13 -7.52 11.23 9.45
N ALA A 14 -8.63 10.63 9.02
CA ALA A 14 -8.64 9.28 8.50
C ALA A 14 -7.76 9.15 7.23
N LEU A 15 -7.83 10.13 6.33
CA LEU A 15 -6.97 10.19 5.15
C LEU A 15 -5.48 10.32 5.53
N PHE A 16 -5.16 11.18 6.50
CA PHE A 16 -3.80 11.34 6.99
C PHE A 16 -3.23 10.04 7.56
N LEU A 17 -4.04 9.31 8.36
CA LEU A 17 -3.65 8.01 8.90
C LEU A 17 -3.39 6.98 7.80
N ASP A 18 -4.25 6.93 6.79
CA ASP A 18 -4.09 5.99 5.67
C ASP A 18 -2.80 6.24 4.88
N VAL A 19 -2.50 7.51 4.56
CA VAL A 19 -1.29 7.89 3.83
C VAL A 19 -0.03 7.59 4.63
N ARG A 20 -0.02 7.92 5.93
CA ARG A 20 1.13 7.64 6.79
C ARG A 20 1.42 6.15 6.92
N GLU A 21 0.38 5.33 6.93
CA GLU A 21 0.52 3.88 7.06
C GLU A 21 0.99 3.22 5.75
N MET A 22 0.78 3.86 4.58
CA MET A 22 1.29 3.37 3.30
C MET A 22 2.80 3.54 3.13
N ASP A 23 3.41 4.55 3.77
CA ASP A 23 4.85 4.75 3.72
C ASP A 23 5.40 5.12 5.11
N LYS A 24 5.90 4.10 5.80
CA LYS A 24 6.64 4.24 7.08
C LYS A 24 8.15 4.11 6.89
N THR A 25 8.62 4.07 5.64
CA THR A 25 10.03 3.84 5.35
C THR A 25 10.70 5.12 4.90
N ASP A 26 11.84 5.44 5.49
CA ASP A 26 12.64 6.59 5.12
C ASP A 26 14.05 6.18 4.67
N GLY A 27 14.63 7.00 3.80
CA GLY A 27 15.97 6.76 3.25
C GLY A 27 16.01 5.72 2.13
N GLY A 28 17.20 5.52 1.57
CA GLY A 28 17.41 4.61 0.44
C GLY A 28 16.54 4.95 -0.77
N TYR A 29 16.49 6.24 -1.16
CA TYR A 29 15.72 6.69 -2.33
C TYR A 29 16.42 6.38 -3.67
N GLU A 30 17.74 6.18 -3.64
CA GLU A 30 18.55 5.86 -4.82
C GLU A 30 19.11 4.43 -4.73
N PRO A 31 19.28 3.73 -5.86
CA PRO A 31 19.98 2.44 -5.91
C PRO A 31 21.38 2.54 -5.27
N PRO A 32 21.83 1.54 -4.50
CA PRO A 32 21.25 0.21 -4.28
C PRO A 32 20.18 0.16 -3.17
N TYR A 33 19.54 1.29 -2.83
CA TYR A 33 18.51 1.44 -1.79
C TYR A 33 19.00 0.99 -0.40
N THR A 34 20.26 1.34 -0.09
CA THR A 34 20.86 1.09 1.23
C THR A 34 20.53 2.22 2.20
N GLY A 35 20.64 1.93 3.51
CA GLY A 35 20.34 2.92 4.56
C GLY A 35 18.84 3.17 4.76
N VAL A 36 17.98 2.23 4.34
CA VAL A 36 16.54 2.28 4.63
C VAL A 36 16.32 2.05 6.12
N THR A 37 15.44 2.85 6.69
CA THR A 37 15.02 2.79 8.09
C THR A 37 13.50 2.79 8.20
N GLY A 38 12.98 2.46 9.38
CA GLY A 38 11.54 2.38 9.61
C GLY A 38 10.96 0.98 9.40
N GLU A 39 9.64 0.91 9.25
CA GLU A 39 8.89 -0.35 9.16
C GLU A 39 8.60 -0.72 7.71
N THR A 40 8.99 -1.92 7.31
CA THR A 40 8.58 -2.50 6.03
C THR A 40 7.11 -2.88 6.08
N ILE A 41 6.43 -2.78 4.93
CA ILE A 41 5.06 -3.27 4.75
C ILE A 41 4.94 -4.72 5.23
N ASP A 42 4.01 -4.94 6.15
CA ASP A 42 3.57 -6.27 6.55
C ASP A 42 2.53 -6.78 5.56
N TRP A 43 2.98 -7.54 4.58
CA TRP A 43 2.11 -8.19 3.60
C TRP A 43 1.25 -9.28 4.23
N ASP A 44 1.68 -9.84 5.36
CA ASP A 44 1.04 -11.00 5.92
C ASP A 44 -0.23 -10.65 6.72
N SER A 45 -0.37 -9.41 7.17
CA SER A 45 -1.63 -8.91 7.74
C SER A 45 -2.68 -8.48 6.71
N MET A 46 -2.38 -8.52 5.41
CA MET A 46 -3.31 -8.11 4.35
C MET A 46 -4.33 -9.20 3.99
N ASP A 47 -5.52 -8.76 3.56
CA ASP A 47 -6.57 -9.62 3.04
C ASP A 47 -6.11 -10.25 1.71
N LEU A 48 -6.23 -11.57 1.61
CA LEU A 48 -5.98 -12.32 0.38
C LEU A 48 -7.20 -12.27 -0.54
N THR A 49 -6.98 -11.95 -1.81
CA THR A 49 -8.01 -11.99 -2.85
C THR A 49 -7.61 -12.94 -3.98
N SER A 50 -8.47 -13.11 -4.99
CA SER A 50 -8.16 -13.93 -6.17
C SER A 50 -7.06 -13.34 -7.05
N THR A 51 -6.79 -12.02 -6.96
CA THR A 51 -5.85 -11.31 -7.84
C THR A 51 -4.65 -10.73 -7.11
N GLY A 52 -4.64 -10.73 -5.77
CA GLY A 52 -3.52 -10.21 -5.01
C GLY A 52 -3.82 -10.02 -3.52
N LEU A 53 -3.30 -8.93 -2.96
CA LEU A 53 -3.46 -8.57 -1.55
C LEU A 53 -4.10 -7.20 -1.42
N VAL A 54 -4.93 -7.05 -0.40
CA VAL A 54 -5.63 -5.81 -0.07
C VAL A 54 -5.35 -5.42 1.37
N ARG A 55 -4.79 -4.23 1.55
CA ARG A 55 -4.72 -3.57 2.84
C ARG A 55 -5.92 -2.64 3.01
N ARG A 56 -6.67 -2.85 4.08
CA ARG A 56 -7.83 -2.02 4.44
C ARG A 56 -7.37 -0.76 5.17
N GLY A 57 -7.76 0.39 4.64
CA GLY A 57 -7.62 1.69 5.33
C GLY A 57 -8.97 2.19 5.84
N HIS A 58 -8.98 3.41 6.36
CA HIS A 58 -10.18 4.07 6.83
C HIS A 58 -11.02 4.63 5.66
N ILE A 59 -10.33 5.21 4.67
CA ILE A 59 -10.90 5.82 3.46
C ILE A 59 -10.30 5.17 2.21
N ILE A 60 -9.00 4.88 2.24
CA ILE A 60 -8.24 4.36 1.11
C ILE A 60 -7.86 2.91 1.38
N ASN A 61 -8.37 2.00 0.55
CA ASN A 61 -7.84 0.64 0.48
C ASN A 61 -6.69 0.60 -0.52
N PHE A 62 -5.60 -0.04 -0.13
CA PHE A 62 -4.42 -0.22 -0.97
C PHE A 62 -4.38 -1.66 -1.47
N MET A 63 -4.47 -1.85 -2.78
CA MET A 63 -4.48 -3.17 -3.40
C MET A 63 -3.27 -3.34 -4.29
N VAL A 64 -2.70 -4.53 -4.27
CA VAL A 64 -1.59 -4.88 -5.15
C VAL A 64 -1.90 -6.19 -5.83
N ASN A 65 -1.89 -6.17 -7.16
CA ASN A 65 -2.02 -7.38 -7.96
C ASN A 65 -0.76 -8.25 -7.78
N GLY A 66 -0.97 -9.51 -7.37
CA GLY A 66 0.12 -10.42 -7.03
C GLY A 66 0.94 -10.92 -8.21
N THR A 67 0.42 -10.82 -9.43
CA THR A 67 1.10 -11.22 -10.67
C THR A 67 1.78 -10.04 -11.34
N THR A 68 1.10 -8.90 -11.48
CA THR A 68 1.60 -7.76 -12.28
C THR A 68 2.27 -6.67 -11.46
N GLY A 69 2.11 -6.68 -10.13
CA GLY A 69 2.62 -5.65 -9.24
C GLY A 69 1.92 -4.30 -9.40
N MET A 70 0.77 -4.26 -10.08
CA MET A 70 -0.04 -3.06 -10.22
C MET A 70 -0.66 -2.67 -8.88
N ILE A 71 -0.49 -1.42 -8.50
CA ILE A 71 -1.13 -0.81 -7.33
C ILE A 71 -2.44 -0.16 -7.77
N THR A 72 -3.52 -0.54 -7.10
CA THR A 72 -4.83 0.10 -7.20
C THR A 72 -5.19 0.71 -5.86
N LEU A 73 -5.57 1.99 -5.87
CA LEU A 73 -6.12 2.67 -4.70
C LEU A 73 -7.63 2.67 -4.83
N GLN A 74 -8.34 2.17 -3.82
CA GLN A 74 -9.78 2.29 -3.75
C GLN A 74 -10.17 3.34 -2.73
N ILE A 75 -10.83 4.39 -3.19
CA ILE A 75 -11.23 5.53 -2.38
C ILE A 75 -12.75 5.54 -2.34
N PHE A 76 -13.34 5.41 -1.15
CA PHE A 76 -14.80 5.31 -0.98
C PHE A 76 -15.47 4.24 -1.88
N GLY A 77 -14.80 3.12 -2.12
CA GLY A 77 -15.30 2.02 -2.95
C GLY A 77 -15.11 2.19 -4.47
N VAL A 78 -14.49 3.28 -4.91
CA VAL A 78 -14.14 3.51 -6.32
C VAL A 78 -12.68 3.19 -6.54
N ASP A 79 -12.39 2.32 -7.52
CA ASP A 79 -11.04 1.85 -7.83
C ASP A 79 -10.33 2.79 -8.80
N TYR A 80 -9.09 3.14 -8.47
CA TYR A 80 -8.19 3.95 -9.27
C TYR A 80 -6.86 3.22 -9.44
N GLU A 81 -6.56 2.81 -10.68
CA GLU A 81 -5.24 2.26 -11.00
C GLU A 81 -4.19 3.37 -10.88
N ALA A 82 -3.23 3.20 -9.98
CA ALA A 82 -2.25 4.23 -9.68
C ALA A 82 -0.97 4.04 -10.51
N ARG A 83 -0.22 2.97 -10.23
CA ARG A 83 1.05 2.64 -10.89
C ARG A 83 1.52 1.25 -10.50
N LYS A 84 2.51 0.70 -11.21
CA LYS A 84 3.23 -0.49 -10.75
C LYS A 84 4.15 -0.17 -9.57
N LEU A 85 4.45 -1.19 -8.77
CA LEU A 85 5.46 -1.13 -7.70
C LEU A 85 6.78 -0.59 -8.26
N SER A 86 7.37 0.36 -7.52
CA SER A 86 8.68 0.92 -7.90
C SER A 86 9.81 -0.07 -7.58
N PRO A 87 10.97 0.02 -8.26
CA PRO A 87 12.11 -0.83 -7.94
C PRO A 87 12.57 -0.71 -6.48
N ARG A 88 12.49 0.50 -5.88
CA ARG A 88 12.71 0.70 -4.44
C ARG A 88 11.72 -0.12 -3.62
N ALA A 89 10.42 0.01 -3.89
CA ALA A 89 9.41 -0.73 -3.14
C ALA A 89 9.61 -2.25 -3.24
N ILE A 90 10.03 -2.74 -4.41
CA ILE A 90 10.35 -4.15 -4.63
C ILE A 90 11.57 -4.58 -3.78
N ALA A 91 12.64 -3.79 -3.81
CA ALA A 91 13.86 -4.11 -3.06
C ALA A 91 13.66 -4.02 -1.53
N VAL A 92 12.93 -3.00 -1.07
CA VAL A 92 12.75 -2.68 0.34
C VAL A 92 11.68 -3.54 1.01
N HIS A 93 10.49 -3.60 0.41
CA HIS A 93 9.36 -4.30 1.02
C HIS A 93 9.27 -5.77 0.62
N LYS A 94 10.09 -6.21 -0.35
CA LYS A 94 10.14 -7.60 -0.83
C LYS A 94 8.77 -8.22 -1.16
N PRO A 95 7.88 -7.52 -1.89
CA PRO A 95 6.54 -7.99 -2.22
C PRO A 95 6.57 -9.36 -2.90
N ARG A 96 7.53 -9.60 -3.82
CA ARG A 96 7.63 -10.86 -4.58
C ARG A 96 7.68 -12.08 -3.64
N GLU A 97 8.50 -12.02 -2.61
CA GLU A 97 8.64 -13.12 -1.64
C GLU A 97 7.33 -13.36 -0.88
N ALA A 98 6.63 -12.30 -0.50
CA ALA A 98 5.34 -12.39 0.17
C ALA A 98 4.26 -12.99 -0.74
N PHE A 99 4.16 -12.52 -1.99
CA PHE A 99 3.18 -13.02 -2.95
C PHE A 99 3.40 -14.50 -3.30
N ILE A 100 4.66 -14.95 -3.43
CA ILE A 100 4.98 -16.37 -3.61
C ILE A 100 4.49 -17.21 -2.43
N ARG A 101 4.74 -16.76 -1.18
CA ARG A 101 4.22 -17.45 0.02
C ARG A 101 2.69 -17.53 0.05
N ARG A 102 2.02 -16.59 -0.61
CA ARG A 102 0.56 -16.50 -0.71
C ARG A 102 -0.02 -17.22 -1.93
N GLY A 103 0.81 -17.92 -2.72
CA GLY A 103 0.36 -18.75 -3.84
C GLY A 103 0.23 -18.03 -5.18
N PHE A 104 0.82 -16.85 -5.33
CA PHE A 104 0.90 -16.15 -6.61
C PHE A 104 2.22 -16.43 -7.33
N GLU A 105 2.26 -16.12 -8.63
CA GLU A 105 3.44 -16.16 -9.49
C GLU A 105 3.76 -14.73 -9.99
N PRO A 106 4.58 -13.94 -9.25
CA PRO A 106 4.88 -12.55 -9.60
C PRO A 106 5.78 -12.37 -10.83
N GLU A 107 5.37 -11.54 -11.79
CA GLU A 107 6.09 -11.25 -13.04
C GLU A 107 6.80 -9.88 -13.06
N PHE A 108 6.68 -9.07 -12.00
CA PHE A 108 7.09 -7.65 -11.97
C PHE A 108 8.45 -7.34 -11.36
#